data_AF-A0A5K1A323-F1
#
_entry.id   AF-A0A5K1A323-F1
#
_cell.length_a   1.000
_cell.length_b   1.000
_cell.length_c   1.000
_cell.angle_alpha   90.00
_cell.angle_beta   90.00
_cell.angle_gamma   90.00
#
_symmetry.space_group_name_H-M   'P 1'
#
loop_
_entity.id
_entity.type
_entity.pdbx_description
1 polymer ?
#
loop_
_entity_poly.entity_id
_entity_poly.type
_entity_poly.pdbx_seq_one_letter_code
_entity_poly.pdbx_strand_id
1 'polypeptide(L)' 'MIPHKTKRGAAALARLKAYEGIPPPYDKKKRMVIPDAL' A
#
# COMPACT_ATOMS: atom_id res chain seq x y z
N MET A 1 -9.37 0.37 6.48
CA MET A 1 -10.34 1.30 7.10
C MET A 1 -10.78 2.37 6.09
N ILE A 2 -11.34 1.96 4.93
CA ILE A 2 -11.76 2.85 3.84
C ILE A 2 -13.19 2.47 3.44
N PRO A 3 -14.11 3.41 3.12
CA PRO A 3 -15.47 3.10 2.69
C PRO A 3 -15.52 2.50 1.27
N HIS A 4 -15.09 1.24 1.15
CA HIS A 4 -14.89 0.51 -0.12
C HIS A 4 -16.15 0.34 -0.97
N LYS A 5 -17.34 0.48 -0.39
CA LYS A 5 -18.63 0.44 -1.12
C LYS A 5 -18.88 1.70 -1.97
N THR A 6 -18.21 2.80 -1.64
CA THR A 6 -18.30 4.03 -2.45
C THR A 6 -17.36 3.93 -3.65
N LYS A 7 -17.72 4.54 -4.78
CA LYS A 7 -16.83 4.62 -5.96
C LYS A 7 -15.44 5.16 -5.60
N ARG A 8 -15.38 6.16 -4.72
CA ARG A 8 -14.13 6.72 -4.19
C ARG A 8 -13.33 5.70 -3.38
N GLY A 9 -13.98 4.96 -2.49
CA GLY A 9 -13.31 3.97 -1.66
C GLY A 9 -12.80 2.77 -2.44
N ALA A 10 -13.54 2.30 -3.45
CA ALA A 10 -13.07 1.29 -4.38
C ALA A 10 -11.82 1.75 -5.16
N ALA A 11 -11.83 2.99 -5.66
CA ALA A 11 -10.67 3.58 -6.33
C ALA A 11 -9.47 3.75 -5.39
N ALA A 12 -9.69 4.07 -4.12
CA ALA A 12 -8.64 4.14 -3.12
C ALA A 12 -8.03 2.77 -2.82
N LEU A 13 -8.85 1.72 -2.72
CA LEU A 13 -8.39 0.34 -2.50
C LEU A 13 -7.55 -0.15 -3.69
N ALA A 14 -7.94 0.18 -4.92
CA ALA A 14 -7.19 -0.19 -6.12
C ALA A 14 -5.78 0.44 -6.20
N ARG A 15 -5.51 1.53 -5.47
CA ARG A 15 -4.18 2.15 -5.43
C ARG A 15 -3.22 1.46 -4.46
N LEU A 16 -3.76 0.76 -3.45
CA LEU A 16 -2.94 0.05 -2.48
C LEU A 16 -2.40 -1.23 -3.10
N LYS A 17 -1.09 -1.44 -3.02
CA LYS A 17 -0.42 -2.68 -3.42
C LYS A 17 0.31 -3.25 -2.22
N ALA A 18 0.00 -4.49 -1.88
CA ALA A 18 0.66 -5.25 -0.82
C ALA A 18 1.29 -6.50 -1.44
N TYR A 19 2.50 -6.82 -1.01
CA TYR A 19 3.27 -7.98 -1.47
C TYR A 19 3.86 -8.68 -0.25
N GLU A 20 3.96 -10.01 -0.31
CA GLU A 20 4.75 -10.78 0.66
C GLU A 20 6.21 -10.81 0.17
N GLY A 21 7.14 -10.41 1.04
CA GLY A 21 8.52 -10.11 0.64
C GLY A 21 8.64 -8.81 -0.17
N ILE A 22 9.75 -8.64 -0.87
CA ILE A 22 10.01 -7.43 -1.68
C ILE A 22 10.33 -7.86 -3.12
N PRO A 23 9.34 -7.87 -4.02
CA PRO A 23 9.59 -8.25 -5.41
C PRO A 23 10.37 -7.15 -6.16
N PRO A 24 11.20 -7.50 -7.16
CA PRO A 24 11.71 -6.54 -8.13
C PRO A 24 10.53 -5.81 -8.82
N PRO A 25 10.55 -4.48 -8.99
CA PRO A 25 11.65 -3.52 -8.85
C PRO A 25 11.64 -2.72 -7.53
N TYR A 26 10.91 -3.17 -6.50
CA TYR A 26 10.79 -2.44 -5.23
C TYR A 26 11.95 -2.72 -4.29
N ASP A 27 12.73 -3.77 -4.55
CA ASP A 27 13.94 -4.18 -3.84
C ASP A 27 15.03 -3.09 -3.84
N LYS A 28 15.20 -2.39 -4.96
CA LYS A 28 16.21 -1.33 -5.13
C LYS A 28 15.74 0.06 -4.69
N LYS A 29 14.47 0.22 -4.36
CA LYS A 29 13.91 1.52 -3.93
C LYS A 29 14.14 1.74 -2.44
N LYS A 30 14.40 2.99 -2.04
CA LYS A 30 14.53 3.35 -0.63
C LYS A 30 13.20 3.09 0.08
N ARG A 31 13.24 2.24 1.10
CA ARG A 31 12.09 1.91 1.94
C ARG A 31 11.87 3.02 2.96
N MET A 32 10.62 3.44 3.11
CA MET A 32 10.20 4.38 4.15
C MET A 32 9.54 3.59 5.27
N VAL A 33 9.94 3.89 6.51
CA VAL A 33 9.33 3.32 7.72
C VAL A 33 8.48 4.42 8.35
N ILE A 34 7.28 4.07 8.81
CA ILE A 34 6.40 4.96 9.57
C ILE A 34 6.60 4.62 11.05
N PRO A 35 7.25 5.48 11.86
CA PRO A 35 7.63 5.13 13.24
C PRO A 35 6.46 4.81 14.17
N ASP A 36 5.31 5.46 13.97
CA ASP A 36 4.10 5.25 14.79
C ASP A 36 3.44 3.88 14.59
N ALA A 37 3.91 3.10 13.61
CA ALA A 37 3.40 1.77 13.27
C ALA A 37 4.40 0.64 13.58
N LEU A 38 5.48 0.93 14.32
CA LEU A 38 6.47 -0.03 14.80
C LEU A 38 6.01 -0.76 16.06
#